data_AF-A0A1N6DQB4-F1
#
_entry.id   AF-A0A1N6DQB4-F1
#
_cell.length_a   1.000
_cell.length_b   1.000
_cell.length_c   1.000
_cell.angle_alpha   90.00
_cell.angle_beta   90.00
_cell.angle_gamma   90.00
#
_symmetry.space_group_name_H-M   'P 1'
#
loop_
_entity.id
_entity.type
_entity.pdbx_description
1 polymer ?
#
loop_
_entity_poly.entity_id
_entity_poly.type
_entity_poly.pdbx_seq_one_letter_code
_entity_poly.pdbx_strand_id
1 'polypeptide(L)'
;MKKALAGAAIAATLLLAGCAGGGDGATAHKGCIDDAVAQLPTGAEEVNTSKLETSNMSDAMKELIDNPLPDDPEADVLWATTGDLWYREDGKDRSAGVLCMVTFKDGQPTEPIEATLTYG
;
A
#
# COMPACT_ATOMS: atom_id res chain seq x y z
N MET A 1 8.71 -8.62 56.03
CA MET A 1 8.21 -7.40 55.37
C MET A 1 9.37 -6.67 54.73
N LYS A 2 9.41 -6.55 53.40
CA LYS A 2 10.04 -5.49 52.60
C LYS A 2 9.83 -5.82 51.11
N LYS A 3 9.05 -4.96 50.44
CA LYS A 3 8.84 -4.94 48.99
C LYS A 3 10.13 -4.47 48.30
N ALA A 4 10.40 -4.97 47.09
CA ALA A 4 10.87 -4.15 45.97
C ALA A 4 10.78 -4.95 44.68
N LEU A 5 9.95 -4.47 43.75
CA LEU A 5 9.98 -4.85 42.35
C LEU A 5 11.34 -4.47 41.75
N ALA A 6 12.06 -5.45 41.20
CA ALA A 6 13.04 -5.22 40.16
C ALA A 6 12.36 -5.68 38.86
N GLY A 7 11.96 -4.81 37.94
CA GLY A 7 12.80 -3.79 37.33
C GLY A 7 13.34 -4.32 36.00
N ALA A 8 12.46 -4.82 35.13
CA ALA A 8 12.79 -5.08 33.73
C ALA A 8 12.32 -3.86 32.91
N ALA A 9 13.15 -2.82 32.91
CA ALA A 9 13.05 -1.79 31.89
C ALA A 9 13.52 -2.42 30.58
N ILE A 10 12.58 -2.93 29.79
CA ILE A 10 12.84 -3.22 28.38
C ILE A 10 13.00 -1.85 27.75
N ALA A 11 14.26 -1.42 27.64
CA ALA A 11 14.66 -0.29 26.85
C ALA A 11 14.20 -0.59 25.42
N ALA A 12 13.07 0.00 25.04
CA ALA A 12 12.67 0.12 23.65
C ALA A 12 13.73 0.96 22.95
N THR A 13 14.78 0.30 22.46
CA THR A 13 15.70 0.86 21.49
C THR A 13 14.89 1.15 20.24
N LEU A 14 14.32 2.35 20.21
CA LEU A 14 14.31 3.30 19.09
C LEU A 14 14.80 2.67 17.79
N LEU A 15 13.92 1.91 17.12
CA LEU A 15 13.98 1.76 15.68
C LEU A 15 13.36 3.04 15.08
N LEU A 16 14.05 4.16 15.30
CA LEU A 16 14.01 5.30 14.41
C LEU A 16 14.77 4.90 13.14
N ALA A 17 14.21 3.95 12.40
CA ALA A 17 14.43 3.92 10.96
C ALA A 17 13.63 5.11 10.44
N GLY A 18 14.29 6.27 10.39
CA GLY A 18 13.83 7.34 9.54
C GLY A 18 13.80 6.82 8.11
N CYS A 19 12.63 6.35 7.67
CA CYS A 19 12.33 6.23 6.26
C CYS A 19 12.19 7.68 5.78
N ALA A 20 13.28 8.18 5.20
CA ALA A 20 13.36 9.54 4.70
C ALA A 20 12.19 9.79 3.72
N GLY A 21 11.57 10.95 3.87
CA GLY A 21 10.28 11.30 3.31
C GLY A 21 10.18 11.20 1.79
N GLY A 22 8.98 10.80 1.38
CA GLY A 22 8.48 10.75 0.01
C GLY A 22 7.35 9.73 0.03
N GLY A 23 6.12 10.13 -0.30
CA GLY A 23 4.98 9.21 -0.47
C GLY A 23 5.39 8.13 -1.48
N ASP A 24 5.83 6.99 -0.97
CA ASP A 24 6.66 6.08 -1.74
C ASP A 24 5.72 5.10 -2.46
N GLY A 25 5.83 5.08 -3.79
CA GLY A 25 5.03 4.20 -4.64
C GLY A 25 5.17 2.72 -4.32
N ALA A 26 6.29 2.28 -3.71
CA ALA A 26 6.46 0.92 -3.21
C ALA A 26 5.65 0.65 -1.93
N THR A 27 5.49 1.64 -1.03
CA THR A 27 4.57 1.52 0.12
C THR A 27 3.13 1.41 -0.38
N ALA A 28 2.72 2.24 -1.34
CA ALA A 28 1.41 2.14 -1.97
C ALA A 28 1.22 0.75 -2.63
N HIS A 29 2.18 0.33 -3.45
CA HIS A 29 2.17 -0.95 -4.16
C HIS A 29 2.03 -2.12 -3.19
N LYS A 30 2.89 -2.18 -2.16
CA LYS A 30 2.88 -3.25 -1.18
C LYS A 30 1.58 -3.26 -0.38
N GLY A 31 1.11 -2.11 0.11
CA GLY A 31 -0.14 -2.04 0.88
C GLY A 31 -1.34 -2.52 0.07
N CYS A 32 -1.43 -2.09 -1.19
CA CYS A 32 -2.50 -2.52 -2.09
C CYS A 32 -2.45 -4.02 -2.38
N ILE A 33 -1.25 -4.60 -2.57
CA ILE A 33 -1.09 -6.05 -2.76
C ILE A 33 -1.47 -6.82 -1.50
N ASP A 34 -0.97 -6.41 -0.34
CA ASP A 34 -1.21 -7.11 0.92
C ASP A 34 -2.72 -7.15 1.22
N ASP A 35 -3.44 -6.04 1.02
CA ASP A 35 -4.88 -5.97 1.21
C ASP A 35 -5.65 -6.78 0.15
N ALA A 36 -5.28 -6.68 -1.13
CA ALA A 36 -5.88 -7.49 -2.19
C ALA A 36 -5.74 -9.00 -1.94
N VAL A 37 -4.58 -9.45 -1.46
CA VAL A 37 -4.35 -10.87 -1.12
C VAL A 37 -5.16 -11.28 0.11
N ALA A 38 -5.28 -10.41 1.12
CA ALA A 38 -6.05 -10.70 2.33
C ALA A 38 -7.56 -10.87 2.07
N GLN A 39 -8.09 -10.24 1.00
CA GLN A 39 -9.49 -10.34 0.60
C GLN A 39 -9.82 -11.58 -0.25
N LEU A 40 -8.82 -12.37 -0.66
CA LEU A 40 -9.07 -13.56 -1.48
C LEU A 40 -9.92 -14.61 -0.75
N PRO A 41 -10.67 -15.45 -1.50
CA PRO A 41 -11.45 -16.53 -0.92
C PRO A 41 -10.61 -17.47 -0.04
N THR A 42 -11.24 -18.00 1.01
CA THR A 42 -10.61 -19.03 1.86
C THR A 42 -10.41 -20.30 1.04
N GLY A 43 -9.17 -20.55 0.62
CA GLY A 43 -8.82 -21.64 -0.31
C GLY A 43 -7.98 -21.18 -1.50
N ALA A 44 -7.76 -19.87 -1.66
CA ALA A 44 -6.82 -19.36 -2.64
C ALA A 44 -5.38 -19.83 -2.37
N GLU A 45 -4.75 -20.41 -3.38
CA GLU A 45 -3.36 -20.84 -3.40
C GLU A 45 -2.64 -20.29 -4.65
N GLU A 46 -1.31 -20.40 -4.72
CA GLU A 46 -0.50 -19.97 -5.87
C GLU A 46 -0.81 -18.54 -6.36
N VAL A 47 -0.91 -17.60 -5.43
CA VAL A 47 -1.24 -16.20 -5.75
C VAL A 47 -0.10 -15.54 -6.53
N ASN A 48 -0.43 -14.95 -7.67
CA ASN A 48 0.47 -14.21 -8.54
C ASN A 48 -0.03 -12.78 -8.74
N THR A 49 0.80 -11.83 -8.32
CA THR A 49 0.55 -10.38 -8.35
C THR A 49 1.41 -9.65 -9.37
N SER A 50 2.16 -10.37 -10.22
CA SER A 50 3.17 -9.80 -11.12
C SER A 50 2.61 -8.91 -12.23
N LYS A 51 1.27 -8.87 -12.40
CA LYS A 51 0.58 -8.01 -13.36
C LYS A 51 -0.06 -6.79 -12.69
N LEU A 52 0.16 -6.60 -11.39
CA LEU A 52 -0.25 -5.40 -10.67
C LEU A 52 0.82 -4.34 -10.85
N GLU A 53 0.39 -3.17 -11.31
CA GLU A 53 1.24 -2.02 -11.60
C GLU A 53 0.81 -0.84 -10.75
N THR A 54 1.77 -0.09 -10.22
CA THR A 54 1.50 1.10 -9.41
C THR A 54 2.02 2.34 -10.12
N SER A 55 1.15 3.34 -10.26
CA SER A 55 1.44 4.58 -10.99
C SER A 55 1.15 5.81 -10.14
N ASN A 56 1.97 6.85 -10.29
CA ASN A 56 1.74 8.15 -9.67
C ASN A 56 0.73 8.94 -10.50
N MET A 57 -0.50 9.09 -10.00
CA MET A 57 -1.57 9.82 -10.68
C MET A 57 -1.42 11.32 -10.51
N SER A 58 -0.79 11.79 -9.42
CA SER A 58 -0.49 13.21 -9.27
C SER A 58 0.50 13.68 -10.35
N ASP A 59 1.53 12.90 -10.66
CA ASP A 59 2.48 13.23 -11.73
C ASP A 59 1.80 13.20 -13.10
N ALA A 60 1.02 12.16 -13.39
CA ALA A 60 0.26 12.07 -14.65
C ALA A 60 -0.72 13.25 -14.82
N MET A 61 -1.37 13.70 -13.74
CA MET A 61 -2.23 14.88 -13.78
C MET A 61 -1.46 16.18 -14.02
N LYS A 62 -0.27 16.34 -13.42
CA LYS A 62 0.60 17.51 -13.68
C LYS A 62 1.00 17.59 -15.15
N GLU A 63 1.32 16.46 -15.78
CA GLU A 63 1.68 16.40 -17.20
C GLU A 63 0.53 16.80 -18.14
N LEU A 64 -0.72 16.59 -17.73
CA LEU A 64 -1.90 16.89 -18.53
C LEU A 64 -2.35 18.36 -18.45
N ILE A 65 -1.83 19.15 -17.50
CA ILE A 65 -2.24 20.54 -17.30
C ILE A 65 -1.18 21.46 -17.94
N ASP A 66 -1.59 22.19 -18.98
CA ASP A 66 -0.75 23.15 -19.75
C ASP A 66 -0.15 24.30 -18.93
N ASN A 67 -0.57 24.47 -17.67
CA ASN A 67 -0.05 25.48 -16.76
C ASN A 67 0.52 24.75 -15.53
N PRO A 68 1.84 24.73 -15.34
CA PRO A 68 2.45 23.96 -14.26
C PRO A 68 1.88 24.46 -12.93
N LEU A 69 1.20 23.55 -12.22
CA LEU A 69 0.88 23.79 -10.82
C LEU A 69 2.23 24.06 -10.12
N PRO A 70 2.30 25.06 -9.22
CA PRO A 70 3.50 25.24 -8.42
C PRO A 70 3.83 23.89 -7.77
N ASP A 71 5.10 23.49 -7.84
CA ASP A 71 5.57 22.32 -7.11
C ASP A 71 5.45 22.63 -5.62
N ASP A 72 4.30 22.26 -5.08
CA ASP A 72 4.01 22.34 -3.67
C ASP A 72 4.51 21.05 -3.02
N PRO A 73 5.58 21.10 -2.23
CA PRO A 73 6.10 19.94 -1.53
C PRO A 73 5.13 19.39 -0.48
N GLU A 74 4.07 20.13 -0.15
CA GLU A 74 2.97 19.72 0.75
C GLU A 74 1.77 19.15 -0.02
N ALA A 75 1.81 19.10 -1.36
CA ALA A 75 0.72 18.54 -2.15
C ALA A 75 0.58 17.04 -1.91
N ASP A 76 -0.67 16.62 -1.70
CA ASP A 76 -1.03 15.22 -1.57
C ASP A 76 -0.67 14.44 -2.85
N VAL A 77 -0.04 13.27 -2.68
CA VAL A 77 0.36 12.40 -3.79
C VAL A 77 -0.62 11.23 -3.90
N LEU A 78 -1.28 11.10 -5.05
CA LEU A 78 -2.19 10.00 -5.34
C LEU A 78 -1.49 8.90 -6.13
N TRP A 79 -1.47 7.69 -5.57
CA TRP A 79 -0.99 6.48 -6.22
C TRP A 79 -2.17 5.58 -6.58
N ALA A 80 -2.11 4.94 -7.75
CA ALA A 80 -3.07 3.92 -8.17
C ALA A 80 -2.35 2.61 -8.47
N THR A 81 -2.79 1.52 -7.83
CA THR A 81 -2.37 0.15 -8.15
C THR A 81 -3.50 -0.55 -8.89
N THR A 82 -3.22 -1.03 -10.10
CA THR A 82 -4.23 -1.68 -10.96
C THR A 82 -3.66 -2.90 -11.67
N GLY A 83 -4.53 -3.81 -12.08
CA GLY A 83 -4.18 -4.97 -12.90
C GLY A 83 -4.93 -6.23 -12.49
N ASP A 84 -4.45 -7.38 -12.98
CA ASP A 84 -5.03 -8.67 -12.66
C ASP A 84 -4.18 -9.41 -11.62
N LEU A 85 -4.82 -9.81 -10.53
CA LEU A 85 -4.29 -10.80 -9.60
C LEU A 85 -4.78 -12.18 -10.02
N TRP A 86 -3.87 -13.13 -10.16
CA TRP A 86 -4.17 -14.53 -10.46
C TRP A 86 -4.02 -15.39 -9.21
N TYR A 87 -4.89 -16.37 -9.04
CA TYR A 87 -4.82 -17.34 -7.94
C TYR A 87 -5.43 -18.67 -8.38
N ARG A 88 -5.08 -19.76 -7.69
CA ARG A 88 -5.72 -21.06 -7.87
C ARG A 88 -6.70 -21.31 -6.73
N GLU A 89 -7.85 -21.88 -7.04
CA GLU A 89 -8.86 -22.27 -6.07
C GLU A 89 -9.49 -23.58 -6.55
N ASP A 90 -9.53 -24.62 -5.71
CA ASP A 90 -10.05 -25.95 -6.05
C ASP A 90 -9.45 -26.53 -7.35
N GLY A 91 -8.14 -26.34 -7.55
CA GLY A 91 -7.42 -26.80 -8.73
C GLY A 91 -7.74 -26.04 -10.03
N LYS A 92 -8.47 -24.92 -9.95
CA LYS A 92 -8.81 -24.07 -11.09
C LYS A 92 -8.14 -22.71 -10.97
N ASP A 93 -7.60 -22.23 -12.08
CA ASP A 93 -7.06 -20.88 -12.16
C ASP A 93 -8.20 -19.86 -12.18
N ARG A 94 -8.06 -18.81 -11.37
CA ARG A 94 -8.97 -17.70 -11.19
C ARG A 94 -8.21 -16.39 -11.36
N SER A 95 -8.94 -15.33 -11.67
CA SER A 95 -8.42 -13.98 -11.68
C SER A 95 -9.38 -13.01 -11.00
N ALA A 96 -8.83 -11.99 -10.36
CA ALA A 96 -9.57 -10.83 -9.88
C ALA A 96 -8.88 -9.57 -10.39
N GLY A 97 -9.68 -8.64 -10.93
CA GLY A 97 -9.22 -7.29 -11.22
C GLY A 97 -9.02 -6.53 -9.90
N VAL A 98 -7.91 -5.81 -9.79
CA VAL A 98 -7.57 -4.99 -8.63
C VAL A 98 -7.63 -3.52 -9.00
N LEU A 99 -8.28 -2.73 -8.14
CA LEU A 99 -8.15 -1.27 -8.12
C LEU A 99 -7.88 -0.84 -6.68
N CYS A 100 -6.77 -0.17 -6.44
CA CYS A 100 -6.43 0.40 -5.15
C CYS A 100 -5.88 1.81 -5.36
N MET A 101 -6.42 2.79 -4.64
CA MET A 101 -6.00 4.19 -4.72
C MET A 101 -5.58 4.64 -3.33
N VAL A 102 -4.40 5.26 -3.24
CA VAL A 102 -3.84 5.70 -1.97
C VAL A 102 -3.35 7.13 -2.08
N THR A 103 -3.90 8.00 -1.25
CA THR A 103 -3.44 9.39 -1.13
C THR A 103 -2.46 9.49 0.03
N PHE A 104 -1.25 9.97 -0.26
CA PHE A 104 -0.21 10.24 0.73
C PHE A 104 -0.14 11.73 1.06
N LYS A 105 -0.04 12.03 2.35
CA LYS A 105 0.26 13.36 2.89
C LYS A 105 1.42 13.23 3.86
N ASP A 106 2.43 14.10 3.73
CA ASP A 106 3.64 14.07 4.57
C ASP A 106 4.32 12.68 4.63
N GLY A 107 4.27 11.94 3.51
CA GLY A 107 4.83 10.60 3.40
C GLY A 107 4.03 9.50 4.10
N GLN A 108 2.81 9.78 4.56
CA GLN A 108 1.91 8.80 5.18
C GLN A 108 0.60 8.68 4.41
N PRO A 109 -0.01 7.48 4.32
CA PRO A 109 -1.37 7.34 3.82
C PRO A 109 -2.34 8.18 4.66
N THR A 110 -3.23 8.91 3.98
CA THR A 110 -4.28 9.71 4.61
C THR A 110 -5.44 8.85 5.14
N GLU A 111 -5.62 7.67 4.57
CA GLU A 111 -6.63 6.67 4.91
C GLU A 111 -5.97 5.26 4.91
N PRO A 112 -6.61 4.26 5.53
CA PRO A 112 -6.19 2.87 5.37
C PRO A 112 -6.07 2.49 3.89
N ILE A 113 -5.05 1.71 3.56
CA ILE A 113 -4.86 1.23 2.19
C ILE A 113 -5.83 0.06 1.96
N GLU A 114 -6.80 0.28 1.07
CA GLU A 114 -7.84 -0.68 0.74
C GLU A 114 -7.88 -0.92 -0.77
N ALA A 115 -7.79 -2.19 -1.17
CA ALA A 115 -7.98 -2.64 -2.52
C ALA A 115 -9.45 -3.02 -2.77
N THR A 116 -9.91 -2.81 -3.99
CA THR A 116 -11.18 -3.34 -4.47
C THR A 116 -10.90 -4.49 -5.43
N LEU A 117 -11.47 -5.65 -5.14
CA LEU A 117 -11.43 -6.82 -6.02
C LEU A 117 -12.71 -6.92 -6.86
N THR A 118 -12.55 -7.15 -8.16
CA THR A 118 -13.64 -7.49 -9.08
C THR A 118 -13.40 -8.88 -9.66
N TYR A 119 -14.32 -9.81 -9.40
CA TYR A 119 -14.23 -11.18 -9.90
C TYR A 119 -14.95 -11.31 -11.25
N GLY A 120 -14.32 -12.01 -12.19
CA GLY A 120 -14.86 -12.35 -13.50
C GLY A 120 -15.46 -13.76 -13.56
#